data_AF-A0A3N0ZSU1-F1
#
_entry.id   AF-A0A3N0ZSU1-F1
#
_cell.length_a   1.000
_cell.length_b   1.000
_cell.length_c   1.000
_cell.angle_alpha   90.00
_cell.angle_beta   90.00
_cell.angle_gamma   90.00
#
_symmetry.space_group_name_H-M   'P 1'
#
loop_
_entity.id
_entity.type
_entity.pdbx_description
1 polymer ?
#
loop_
_entity_poly.entity_id
_entity_poly.type
_entity_poly.pdbx_seq_one_letter_code
_entity_poly.pdbx_strand_id
1 'polypeptide(L)'
;MSSKMKIIISSILTIVVIFGFLSLNSHKNDIIHIRNFVKQCSGQLITEQIKSRTKTMTFNFEGQSFTMSIDTLGKPIFLNESTPVESIFLKYKDDNYKVELINGIIKVDVE
;
A
#
# COMPACT_ATOMS: atom_id res chain seq x y z
N MET A 1 40.17 -23.38 31.61
CA MET A 1 39.57 -23.41 30.26
C MET A 1 38.18 -22.79 30.34
N SER A 2 37.79 -22.01 29.32
CA SER A 2 36.43 -21.50 29.07
C SER A 2 35.93 -20.26 29.85
N SER A 3 36.29 -19.07 29.34
CA SER A 3 35.47 -17.86 29.50
C SER A 3 35.54 -17.02 28.23
N LYS A 4 34.87 -17.49 27.17
CA LYS A 4 34.72 -16.75 25.89
C LYS A 4 33.30 -16.80 25.31
N MET A 5 32.32 -17.32 26.05
CA MET A 5 30.98 -17.64 25.53
C MET A 5 29.85 -16.85 26.23
N LYS A 6 30.04 -15.54 26.43
CA LYS A 6 28.96 -14.63 26.90
C LYS A 6 28.79 -13.36 26.08
N ILE A 7 29.76 -13.00 25.22
CA ILE A 7 29.75 -11.72 24.50
C ILE A 7 28.97 -11.80 23.17
N ILE A 8 28.90 -12.98 22.54
CA ILE A 8 28.30 -13.14 21.20
C ILE A 8 26.75 -13.07 21.25
N ILE A 9 26.13 -13.53 22.34
CA ILE A 9 24.67 -13.61 22.46
C ILE A 9 24.03 -12.21 22.60
N SER A 10 24.69 -11.29 23.31
CA SER A 10 24.21 -9.91 23.48
C SER A 10 24.23 -9.14 22.16
N SER A 11 25.32 -9.25 21.41
CA SER A 11 25.46 -8.58 20.10
C SER A 11 24.46 -9.11 19.07
N ILE A 12 24.25 -10.42 18.99
CA ILE A 12 23.26 -11.00 18.06
C ILE A 12 21.84 -10.56 18.43
N LEU A 13 21.47 -10.59 19.72
CA LEU A 13 20.15 -10.14 20.16
C LEU A 13 19.93 -8.66 19.85
N THR A 14 20.96 -7.83 20.02
CA THR A 14 20.89 -6.39 19.73
C THR A 14 20.72 -6.14 18.22
N ILE A 15 21.44 -6.89 17.38
CA ILE A 15 21.30 -6.82 15.92
C ILE A 15 19.90 -7.22 15.49
N VAL A 16 19.34 -8.33 16.00
CA VAL A 16 17.98 -8.79 15.64
C VAL A 16 16.92 -7.75 16.02
N VAL A 17 17.03 -7.11 17.20
CA VAL A 17 16.09 -6.07 17.63
C VAL A 17 16.19 -4.81 16.75
N ILE A 18 17.41 -4.40 16.38
CA ILE A 18 17.63 -3.25 15.50
C ILE A 18 17.08 -3.51 14.09
N PHE A 19 17.34 -4.69 13.51
CA PHE A 19 16.81 -5.07 12.19
C PHE A 19 15.28 -5.16 12.21
N GLY A 20 14.69 -5.74 13.26
CA GLY A 20 13.23 -5.76 13.42
C GLY A 20 12.63 -4.36 13.48
N PHE A 21 13.25 -3.45 14.24
CA PHE A 21 12.77 -2.06 14.37
C PHE A 21 12.93 -1.25 13.07
N LEU A 22 14.02 -1.46 12.33
CA LEU A 22 14.25 -0.85 11.01
C LEU A 22 13.23 -1.35 9.98
N SER A 23 12.97 -2.66 9.93
CA SER A 23 11.96 -3.25 9.03
C SER A 23 10.57 -2.72 9.33
N LEU A 24 10.16 -2.68 10.61
CA LEU A 24 8.87 -2.11 11.04
C LEU A 24 8.69 -0.64 10.62
N ASN A 25 9.74 0.16 10.69
CA ASN A 25 9.69 1.57 10.26
C ASN A 25 9.71 1.72 8.73
N SER A 26 10.36 0.81 8.00
CA SER A 26 10.32 0.79 6.53
C SER A 26 8.89 0.55 6.03
N HIS A 27 8.23 -0.51 6.51
CA HIS A 27 6.86 -0.82 6.08
C HIS A 27 5.87 0.30 6.40
N LYS A 28 6.07 1.04 7.51
CA LYS A 28 5.25 2.23 7.81
C LYS A 28 5.39 3.31 6.76
N ASN A 29 6.62 3.60 6.33
CA ASN A 29 6.87 4.61 5.29
C ASN A 29 6.29 4.17 3.95
N ASP A 30 6.41 2.89 3.63
CA ASP A 30 5.92 2.29 2.39
C ASP A 30 4.38 2.29 2.35
N ILE A 31 3.73 1.92 3.45
CA ILE A 31 2.27 2.05 3.65
C ILE A 31 1.80 3.49 3.44
N ILE A 32 2.52 4.48 4.02
CA ILE A 32 2.17 5.90 3.86
C ILE A 32 2.32 6.34 2.41
N HIS A 33 3.39 5.91 1.74
CA HIS A 33 3.65 6.23 0.34
C HIS A 33 2.52 5.71 -0.57
N ILE A 34 2.19 4.42 -0.46
CA ILE A 34 1.12 3.78 -1.23
C ILE A 34 -0.23 4.43 -0.93
N ARG A 35 -0.54 4.67 0.36
CA ARG A 35 -1.80 5.34 0.76
C ARG A 35 -1.91 6.73 0.15
N ASN A 36 -0.84 7.53 0.18
CA ASN A 36 -0.85 8.87 -0.38
C ASN A 36 -1.04 8.84 -1.90
N PHE A 37 -0.41 7.91 -2.59
CA PHE A 37 -0.60 7.72 -4.02
C PHE A 37 -2.05 7.37 -4.36
N VAL A 38 -2.65 6.36 -3.72
CA VAL A 38 -4.04 5.95 -3.96
C VAL A 38 -5.03 7.08 -3.62
N LYS A 39 -4.72 7.91 -2.61
CA LYS A 39 -5.49 9.11 -2.28
C LYS A 39 -5.47 10.14 -3.40
N GLN A 40 -4.31 10.35 -4.03
CA GLN A 40 -4.19 11.24 -5.19
C GLN A 40 -4.98 10.71 -6.39
N CYS A 41 -4.89 9.41 -6.69
CA CYS A 41 -5.67 8.77 -7.75
C CYS A 41 -7.18 8.95 -7.54
N SER A 42 -7.66 8.69 -6.32
CA SER A 42 -9.06 8.89 -5.94
C SER A 42 -9.51 10.34 -6.15
N GLY A 43 -8.69 11.31 -5.72
CA GLY A 43 -8.97 12.73 -5.89
C GLY A 43 -8.98 13.16 -7.36
N GLN A 44 -8.06 12.64 -8.17
CA GLN A 44 -8.03 12.89 -9.61
C GLN A 44 -9.28 12.33 -10.29
N LEU A 45 -9.68 11.10 -9.97
CA LEU A 45 -10.89 10.47 -10.51
C LEU A 45 -12.15 11.28 -10.17
N ILE A 46 -12.31 11.72 -8.92
CA ILE A 46 -13.44 12.57 -8.52
C ILE A 46 -13.44 13.91 -9.28
N THR A 47 -12.26 14.51 -9.42
CA THR A 47 -12.12 15.77 -10.17
C THR A 47 -12.52 15.62 -11.62
N GLU A 48 -12.10 14.53 -12.28
CA GLU A 48 -12.48 14.23 -13.66
C GLU A 48 -13.95 13.85 -13.80
N GLN A 49 -14.53 13.15 -12.83
CA GLN A 49 -15.97 12.89 -12.81
C GLN A 49 -16.78 14.19 -12.84
N ILE A 50 -16.37 15.19 -12.06
CA ILE A 50 -17.04 16.50 -12.00
C ILE A 50 -16.86 17.28 -13.31
N LYS A 51 -15.66 17.25 -13.90
CA LYS A 51 -15.34 18.04 -15.10
C LYS A 51 -15.86 17.42 -16.40
N SER A 52 -15.64 16.12 -16.59
CA SER A 52 -15.78 15.44 -17.88
C SER A 52 -16.75 14.24 -17.84
N ARG A 53 -17.40 13.99 -16.70
CA ARG A 53 -18.23 12.79 -16.45
C ARG A 53 -17.46 11.47 -16.59
N THR A 54 -16.13 11.52 -16.52
CA THR A 54 -15.28 10.34 -16.52
C THR A 54 -15.60 9.51 -15.28
N LYS A 55 -16.03 8.26 -15.48
CA LYS A 55 -16.34 7.34 -14.39
C LYS A 55 -15.24 6.35 -14.10
N THR A 56 -14.26 6.20 -14.98
CA THR A 56 -13.23 5.15 -14.89
C THR A 56 -11.90 5.72 -15.33
N MET A 57 -10.84 5.45 -14.57
CA MET A 57 -9.48 5.84 -14.89
C MET A 57 -8.49 4.73 -14.53
N THR A 58 -7.45 4.61 -15.34
CA THR A 58 -6.32 3.71 -15.07
C THR A 58 -5.15 4.53 -14.54
N PHE A 59 -4.56 4.05 -13.45
CA PHE A 59 -3.42 4.66 -12.78
C PHE A 59 -2.23 3.70 -12.82
N ASN A 60 -1.02 4.26 -12.76
CA ASN A 60 0.22 3.50 -12.75
C ASN A 60 1.00 3.78 -11.47
N PHE A 61 1.35 2.72 -10.74
CA PHE A 61 2.19 2.77 -9.56
C PHE A 61 3.41 1.86 -9.78
N GLU A 62 4.61 2.43 -9.82
CA GLU A 62 5.85 1.67 -10.05
C GLU A 62 5.79 0.69 -11.25
N GLY A 63 5.17 1.13 -12.35
CA GLY A 63 5.01 0.31 -13.56
C GLY A 63 3.85 -0.70 -13.52
N GLN A 64 3.09 -0.78 -12.42
CA GLN A 64 1.88 -1.60 -12.31
C GLN A 64 0.64 -0.75 -12.56
N SER A 65 -0.19 -1.17 -13.51
CA SER A 65 -1.47 -0.52 -13.79
C SER A 65 -2.59 -1.09 -12.92
N PHE A 66 -3.45 -0.22 -12.41
CA PHE A 66 -4.73 -0.61 -11.83
C PHE A 66 -5.82 0.38 -12.23
N THR A 67 -7.06 -0.08 -12.23
CA THR A 67 -8.21 0.72 -12.65
C THR A 67 -9.09 1.06 -11.44
N MET A 68 -9.51 2.32 -11.37
CA MET A 68 -10.51 2.78 -10.42
C MET A 68 -11.74 3.29 -11.16
N SER A 69 -12.90 3.19 -10.52
CA SER A 69 -14.15 3.74 -11.01
C SER A 69 -14.94 4.41 -9.91
N ILE A 70 -15.98 5.16 -10.27
CA ILE A 70 -16.94 5.74 -9.35
C ILE A 70 -18.22 4.89 -9.35
N ASP A 71 -18.60 4.41 -8.17
CA ASP A 71 -19.84 3.65 -7.97
C ASP A 71 -21.10 4.53 -8.10
N THR A 72 -22.27 3.92 -7.96
CA THR A 72 -23.56 4.62 -8.02
C THR A 72 -23.77 5.62 -6.87
N LEU A 73 -22.97 5.53 -5.81
CA LEU A 73 -22.99 6.41 -4.64
C LEU A 73 -21.97 7.54 -4.73
N GLY A 74 -21.21 7.63 -5.83
CA GLY A 74 -20.17 8.65 -6.00
C GLY A 74 -18.85 8.30 -5.29
N LYS A 75 -18.64 7.05 -4.88
CA LYS A 75 -17.44 6.60 -4.17
C LYS A 75 -16.46 5.92 -5.11
N PRO A 76 -15.14 6.12 -4.94
CA PRO A 76 -14.13 5.39 -5.68
C PRO A 76 -14.10 3.92 -5.28
N ILE A 77 -14.02 3.04 -6.29
CA ILE A 77 -13.90 1.59 -6.17
C ILE A 77 -12.78 1.10 -7.09
N PHE A 78 -12.19 -0.06 -6.79
CA PHE A 78 -11.25 -0.73 -7.69
C PHE A 78 -12.00 -1.60 -8.70
N LEU A 79 -11.42 -1.74 -9.90
CA LEU A 79 -11.91 -2.64 -10.93
C LEU A 79 -10.84 -3.67 -11.33
N ASN A 80 -11.26 -4.91 -11.55
CA ASN A 80 -10.53 -5.93 -12.29
C ASN A 80 -11.32 -6.30 -13.54
N GLU A 81 -10.76 -6.07 -14.73
CA GLU A 81 -11.45 -6.34 -16.01
C GLU A 81 -12.88 -5.75 -16.10
N SER A 82 -13.10 -4.57 -15.50
CA SER A 82 -14.41 -3.90 -15.36
C SER A 82 -15.35 -4.41 -14.24
N THR A 83 -14.92 -5.39 -13.46
CA THR A 83 -15.67 -5.91 -12.31
C THR A 83 -15.20 -5.24 -11.02
N PRO A 84 -16.11 -4.73 -10.16
CA PRO A 84 -15.74 -4.21 -8.85
C PRO A 84 -15.01 -5.25 -8.00
N VAL A 85 -13.92 -4.85 -7.37
CA VAL A 85 -13.17 -5.69 -6.42
C VAL A 85 -12.98 -4.96 -5.10
N GLU A 86 -12.95 -5.72 -4.01
CA GLU A 86 -12.79 -5.17 -2.65
C GLU A 86 -11.37 -4.63 -2.41
N SER A 87 -10.39 -5.24 -3.07
CA SER A 87 -8.98 -4.91 -2.91
C SER A 87 -8.18 -5.15 -4.17
N ILE A 88 -7.05 -4.45 -4.28
CA ILE A 88 -5.98 -4.74 -5.24
C ILE A 88 -4.68 -5.01 -4.50
N PHE A 89 -3.72 -5.56 -5.22
CA PHE A 89 -2.36 -5.77 -4.73
C PHE A 89 -1.39 -4.88 -5.51
N LEU A 90 -0.57 -4.14 -4.78
CA LEU A 90 0.49 -3.31 -5.34
C LEU A 90 1.83 -3.79 -4.80
N LYS A 91 2.74 -4.16 -5.69
CA LYS A 91 4.12 -4.43 -5.31
C LYS A 91 4.85 -3.12 -5.09
N TYR A 92 5.60 -3.01 -4.00
CA TYR A 92 6.48 -1.89 -3.75
C TYR A 92 7.76 -2.40 -3.09
N LYS A 93 8.91 -2.14 -3.74
CA LYS A 93 10.19 -2.77 -3.38
C LYS A 93 10.02 -4.30 -3.38
N ASP A 94 10.35 -4.96 -2.28
CA ASP A 94 10.36 -6.43 -2.15
C ASP A 94 9.06 -7.01 -1.55
N ASP A 95 8.08 -6.16 -1.23
CA ASP A 95 6.84 -6.58 -0.55
C ASP A 95 5.60 -6.44 -1.44
N ASN A 96 4.56 -7.20 -1.09
CA ASN A 96 3.22 -7.07 -1.66
C ASN A 96 2.31 -6.34 -0.67
N TYR A 97 1.58 -5.34 -1.15
CA TYR A 97 0.67 -4.56 -0.31
C TYR A 97 -0.76 -4.75 -0.77
N LYS A 98 -1.63 -5.20 0.15
CA LYS A 98 -3.07 -5.24 -0.06
C LYS A 98 -3.64 -3.84 0.16
N VAL A 99 -4.32 -3.31 -0.84
CA VAL A 99 -4.98 -2.00 -0.79
C VAL A 99 -6.49 -2.17 -0.88
N GLU A 100 -7.21 -1.60 0.08
CA GLU A 100 -8.67 -1.68 0.19
C GLU A 100 -9.28 -0.26 0.21
N LEU A 101 -10.43 -0.08 -0.42
CA LEU A 101 -11.24 1.14 -0.36
C LEU A 101 -12.53 0.85 0.40
N ILE A 102 -12.50 1.00 1.72
CA ILE A 102 -13.63 0.68 2.60
C ILE A 102 -14.34 1.98 2.94
N ASN A 103 -15.51 2.21 2.36
CA ASN A 103 -16.32 3.42 2.61
C ASN A 103 -15.55 4.74 2.41
N GLY A 104 -14.64 4.79 1.43
CA GLY A 104 -13.80 5.96 1.16
C GLY A 104 -12.54 6.07 2.05
N ILE A 105 -12.30 5.10 2.92
CA ILE A 105 -11.07 4.97 3.69
C ILE A 105 -10.11 4.05 2.94
N ILE A 106 -8.88 4.51 2.74
CA ILE A 106 -7.80 3.72 2.12
C ILE A 106 -7.08 2.95 3.21
N LYS A 107 -7.21 1.62 3.18
CA LYS A 107 -6.46 0.70 4.03
C LYS A 107 -5.36 0.04 3.21
N VAL A 108 -4.17 -0.05 3.80
CA VAL A 108 -2.98 -0.62 3.16
C VAL A 108 -2.30 -1.49 4.21
N ASP A 109 -2.17 -2.79 3.91
CA ASP A 109 -1.52 -3.78 4.76
C ASP A 109 -0.45 -4.52 3.95
N VAL A 110 0.62 -4.92 4.63
CA VAL A 110 1.65 -5.83 4.06
C VAL A 110 1.08 -7.24 4.09
N GLU A 111 1.23 -7.98 2.99
CA GLU A 111 0.88 -9.41 2.88
C GLU A 111 2.06 -10.33 3.20
#